data_AF-A0A9D6F3R9-F1
#
_entry.id   AF-A0A9D6F3R9-F1
#
_cell.length_a   1.000
_cell.length_b   1.000
_cell.length_c   1.000
_cell.angle_alpha   90.00
_cell.angle_beta   90.00
_cell.angle_gamma   90.00
#
_symmetry.space_group_name_H-M   'P 1'
#
loop_
_entity.id
_entity.type
_entity.pdbx_description
1 polymer ?
#
loop_
_entity_poly.entity_id
_entity_poly.type
_entity_poly.pdbx_seq_one_letter_code
_entity_poly.pdbx_strand_id
1 'polypeptide(L)'
;MADFADFVLDSLREVPEVAAKGWRLRTHPVLGDPDMSELRLRYESGWAALAAGVLVAATRGKPNSEVWATAAWTNGIRAVDGIPVKLALAAAFGVKTLFVPTSATAAAQRSHASVELVGLPENESFPPTALRQYLRILNVPPGSDDSRADREQWYLTQWEEDLVEQFYRDHLLDEVVLHCCETLKNGNFLSDCSHLITIASKNPELVAIAVGSLRPTRCLVLSTSDLSKQRDDAMMLSRRIAERQGWRLDVDGKEFGGISEMLGSVGDVVRDFSANARAENVFYDLTPGTKEMSFALLFDVAQPGQRLFYLRQRWHGKRVQPFSIQPRVLIAGGGLSFRLD
;
A
#
# COMPACT_ATOMS: atom_id res chain seq x y z
N MET A 1 18.23 6.69 33.08
CA MET A 1 17.77 6.96 31.70
C MET A 1 18.43 6.03 30.67
N ALA A 2 19.75 5.78 30.72
CA ALA A 2 20.41 4.80 29.86
C ALA A 2 19.70 3.42 29.88
N ASP A 3 19.42 2.92 31.09
CA ASP A 3 18.73 1.63 31.28
C ASP A 3 17.33 1.56 30.64
N PHE A 4 16.62 2.69 30.54
CA PHE A 4 15.29 2.73 29.94
C PHE A 4 15.33 2.81 28.42
N ALA A 5 16.27 3.59 27.88
CA ALA A 5 16.54 3.64 26.46
C ALA A 5 16.92 2.26 25.90
N ASP A 6 17.85 1.59 26.58
CA ASP A 6 18.30 0.24 26.22
C ASP A 6 17.14 -0.75 26.37
N PHE A 7 16.35 -0.67 27.45
CA PHE A 7 15.14 -1.49 27.62
C PHE A 7 14.13 -1.33 26.46
N VAL A 8 13.88 -0.11 25.98
CA VAL A 8 12.97 0.11 24.84
C VAL A 8 13.54 -0.55 23.58
N LEU A 9 14.82 -0.36 23.28
CA LEU A 9 15.45 -1.00 22.12
C LEU A 9 15.46 -2.52 22.22
N ASP A 10 15.76 -3.06 23.41
CA ASP A 10 15.73 -4.50 23.67
C ASP A 10 14.31 -5.08 23.50
N SER A 11 13.28 -4.36 23.93
CA SER A 11 11.89 -4.77 23.71
C SER A 11 11.50 -4.82 22.23
N LEU A 12 12.23 -4.09 21.36
CA LEU A 12 12.01 -4.04 19.91
C LEU A 12 13.03 -4.86 19.11
N ARG A 13 13.94 -5.60 19.77
CA ARG A 13 15.03 -6.31 19.09
C ARG A 13 14.59 -7.37 18.07
N GLU A 14 13.36 -7.87 18.24
CA GLU A 14 12.77 -8.88 17.35
C GLU A 14 12.08 -8.23 16.13
N VAL A 15 12.02 -6.91 16.07
CA VAL A 15 11.47 -6.16 14.93
C VAL A 15 12.60 -5.94 13.91
N PRO A 16 12.53 -6.57 12.72
CA PRO A 16 13.65 -6.56 11.75
C PRO A 16 14.11 -5.16 11.35
N GLU A 17 13.17 -4.23 11.18
CA GLU A 17 13.42 -2.85 10.76
C GLU A 17 14.23 -2.07 11.80
N VAL A 18 14.05 -2.39 13.09
CA VAL A 18 14.78 -1.78 14.21
C VAL A 18 16.13 -2.49 14.39
N ALA A 19 16.12 -3.82 14.41
CA ALA A 19 17.32 -4.65 14.60
C ALA A 19 18.41 -4.36 13.55
N ALA A 20 18.02 -4.14 12.29
CA ALA A 20 18.94 -3.85 11.20
C ALA A 20 19.70 -2.52 11.34
N LYS A 21 19.29 -1.62 12.24
CA LYS A 21 19.85 -0.26 12.34
C LYS A 21 21.01 -0.12 13.32
N GLY A 22 21.13 -1.01 14.30
CA GLY A 22 22.14 -0.91 15.36
C GLY A 22 22.06 0.40 16.17
N TRP A 23 20.84 0.91 16.37
CA TRP A 23 20.61 2.22 16.98
C TRP A 23 20.92 2.28 18.48
N ARG A 24 21.14 3.51 18.95
CA ARG A 24 21.18 3.89 20.36
C ARG A 24 20.31 5.12 20.56
N LEU A 25 19.56 5.19 21.66
CA LEU A 25 18.76 6.37 21.99
C LEU A 25 19.58 7.33 22.84
N ARG A 26 19.46 8.63 22.54
CA ARG A 26 20.12 9.71 23.28
C ARG A 26 19.13 10.85 23.48
N THR A 27 19.30 11.60 24.56
CA THR A 27 18.58 12.87 24.74
C THR A 27 18.99 13.84 23.65
N HIS A 28 18.04 14.63 23.15
CA HIS A 28 18.34 15.66 22.16
C HIS A 28 19.21 16.75 22.81
N PRO A 29 20.27 17.27 22.16
CA PRO A 29 21.20 18.22 22.77
C PRO A 29 20.54 19.49 23.33
N VAL A 30 19.41 19.91 22.74
CA VAL A 30 18.62 21.07 23.19
C VAL A 30 18.08 20.89 24.62
N LEU A 31 17.85 19.66 25.07
CA LEU A 31 17.39 19.39 26.44
C LEU A 31 18.52 19.50 27.46
N GLY A 32 19.78 19.47 27.04
CA GLY A 32 20.94 19.39 27.93
C GLY A 32 20.88 18.15 28.83
N ASP A 33 21.33 18.33 30.07
CA ASP A 33 21.23 17.34 31.15
C ASP A 33 20.24 17.85 32.21
N PRO A 34 18.93 17.72 31.97
CA PRO A 34 17.94 18.22 32.91
C PRO A 34 18.01 17.40 34.20
N ASP A 35 18.13 18.09 35.34
CA ASP A 35 18.03 17.44 36.65
C ASP A 35 16.57 17.07 36.92
N MET A 36 16.28 15.78 36.80
CA MET A 36 14.95 15.21 37.03
C MET A 36 14.86 14.54 38.41
N SER A 37 15.86 14.71 39.28
CA SER A 37 15.94 14.00 40.58
C SER A 37 14.79 14.33 41.53
N GLU A 38 14.22 15.53 41.42
CA GLU A 38 13.08 15.97 42.22
C GLU A 38 11.73 15.49 41.67
N LEU A 39 11.68 15.05 40.41
CA LEU A 39 10.48 14.53 39.79
C LEU A 39 10.28 13.07 40.20
N ARG A 40 9.34 12.83 41.11
CA ARG A 40 8.86 11.48 41.49
C ARG A 40 8.00 10.87 40.38
N LEU A 41 8.55 10.78 39.17
CA LEU A 41 7.90 10.24 37.99
C LEU A 41 8.38 8.82 37.72
N ARG A 42 7.43 7.95 37.37
CA ARG A 42 7.68 6.63 36.81
C ARG A 42 7.92 6.76 35.31
N TYR A 43 9.16 6.60 34.88
CA TYR A 43 9.59 6.74 33.48
C TYR A 43 8.99 5.66 32.58
N GLU A 44 8.55 4.54 33.16
CA GLU A 44 7.97 3.39 32.47
C GLU A 44 6.76 3.81 31.62
N SER A 45 6.02 4.84 32.05
CA SER A 45 4.86 5.34 31.32
C SER A 45 5.15 6.02 29.98
N GLY A 46 6.43 6.28 29.69
CA GLY A 46 6.91 6.79 28.40
C GLY A 46 7.21 5.69 27.37
N TRP A 47 7.10 4.40 27.72
CA TRP A 47 7.53 3.32 26.84
C TRP A 47 6.78 3.34 25.52
N ALA A 48 5.45 3.44 25.53
CA ALA A 48 4.66 3.39 24.29
C ALA A 48 4.99 4.52 23.32
N ALA A 49 5.17 5.74 23.83
CA ALA A 49 5.56 6.89 23.01
C ALA A 49 6.96 6.69 22.40
N LEU A 50 7.94 6.24 23.21
CA LEU A 50 9.31 6.04 22.73
C LEU A 50 9.41 4.88 21.76
N ALA A 51 8.81 3.72 22.07
CA ALA A 51 8.80 2.55 21.21
C ALA A 51 8.14 2.84 19.86
N ALA A 52 6.99 3.52 19.86
CA ALA A 52 6.33 3.90 18.62
C ALA A 52 7.17 4.91 17.81
N GLY A 53 7.80 5.88 18.47
CA GLY A 53 8.72 6.82 17.82
C GLY A 53 9.90 6.11 17.16
N VAL A 54 10.48 5.09 17.81
CA VAL A 54 11.54 4.25 17.23
C VAL A 54 11.03 3.48 16.01
N LEU A 55 9.84 2.89 16.08
CA LEU A 55 9.24 2.16 14.97
C LEU A 55 8.95 3.07 13.76
N VAL A 56 8.38 4.25 14.00
CA VAL A 56 8.17 5.27 12.95
C VAL A 56 9.50 5.72 12.35
N ALA A 57 10.51 5.98 13.18
CA ALA A 57 11.83 6.34 12.68
C ALA A 57 12.45 5.22 11.84
N ALA A 58 12.30 3.94 12.27
CA ALA A 58 12.91 2.78 11.60
C ALA A 58 12.43 2.62 10.16
N THR A 59 11.16 2.99 9.93
CA THR A 59 10.51 3.00 8.62
C THR A 59 10.62 4.33 7.86
N ARG A 60 11.33 5.33 8.43
CA ARG A 60 11.43 6.71 7.92
C ARG A 60 10.09 7.44 7.84
N GLY A 61 9.16 7.06 8.70
CA GLY A 61 7.87 7.73 8.84
C GLY A 61 7.98 9.11 9.50
N LYS A 62 6.86 9.85 9.48
CA LYS A 62 6.74 11.17 10.09
C LYS A 62 5.72 11.11 11.23
N PRO A 63 6.12 11.36 12.49
CA PRO A 63 5.20 11.30 13.61
C PRO A 63 4.21 12.48 13.59
N ASN A 64 2.95 12.20 13.92
CA ASN A 64 1.91 13.19 14.13
C ASN A 64 2.03 13.79 15.54
N SER A 65 2.32 15.09 15.65
CA SER A 65 2.47 15.78 16.93
C SER A 65 1.18 15.86 17.75
N GLU A 66 0.02 15.65 17.10
CA GLU A 66 -1.30 15.69 17.74
C GLU A 66 -1.72 14.35 18.36
N VAL A 67 -0.88 13.32 18.29
CA VAL A 67 -1.18 11.97 18.76
C VAL A 67 -0.15 11.54 19.80
N TRP A 68 -0.58 11.34 21.03
CA TRP A 68 0.28 10.92 22.14
C TRP A 68 -0.09 9.53 22.63
N ALA A 69 0.83 8.90 23.36
CA ALA A 69 0.57 7.66 24.07
C ALA A 69 1.23 7.67 25.45
N THR A 70 0.59 7.01 26.42
CA THR A 70 1.21 6.71 27.71
C THR A 70 0.87 5.28 28.11
N ALA A 71 1.89 4.47 28.35
CA ALA A 71 1.77 3.10 28.82
C ALA A 71 3.15 2.56 29.20
N ALA A 72 3.17 1.59 30.11
CA ALA A 72 4.36 0.83 30.47
C ALA A 72 4.41 -0.50 29.71
N TRP A 73 5.60 -1.11 29.68
CA TRP A 73 5.82 -2.41 29.07
C TRP A 73 6.53 -3.35 30.04
N THR A 74 6.07 -4.59 30.10
CA THR A 74 6.79 -5.67 30.79
C THR A 74 6.91 -6.89 29.87
N ASN A 75 5.78 -7.36 29.33
CA ASN A 75 5.63 -8.44 28.33
C ASN A 75 4.29 -8.21 27.59
N GLY A 76 4.01 -6.94 27.32
CA GLY A 76 2.68 -6.43 27.00
C GLY A 76 2.45 -5.06 27.63
N ILE A 77 1.45 -4.34 27.10
CA ILE A 77 1.05 -3.02 27.60
C ILE A 77 0.51 -3.14 29.04
N ARG A 78 0.91 -2.21 29.90
CA ARG A 78 0.46 -2.13 31.30
C ARG A 78 -0.10 -0.75 31.63
N ALA A 79 -1.10 -0.77 32.53
CA ALA A 79 -1.66 0.39 33.19
C ALA A 79 -0.59 1.29 33.80
N VAL A 80 -0.83 2.60 33.75
CA VAL A 80 0.07 3.62 34.31
C VAL A 80 -0.74 4.67 35.05
N ASP A 81 -0.12 5.27 36.07
CA ASP A 81 -0.76 6.27 36.91
C ASP A 81 -0.83 7.64 36.22
N GLY A 82 -1.61 8.55 36.83
CA GLY A 82 -1.63 9.96 36.47
C GLY A 82 -2.35 10.28 35.16
N ILE A 83 -3.23 9.41 34.66
CA ILE A 83 -3.95 9.63 33.41
C ILE A 83 -4.71 10.97 33.38
N PRO A 84 -5.44 11.40 34.44
CA PRO A 84 -6.11 12.70 34.42
C PRO A 84 -5.16 13.88 34.19
N VAL A 85 -3.98 13.85 34.82
CA VAL A 85 -2.96 14.91 34.67
C VAL A 85 -2.36 14.89 33.27
N LYS A 86 -2.06 13.70 32.73
CA LYS A 86 -1.54 13.54 31.35
C LYS A 86 -2.56 13.98 30.30
N LEU A 87 -3.84 13.73 30.54
CA LEU A 87 -4.94 14.14 29.67
C LEU A 87 -5.13 15.65 29.68
N ALA A 88 -5.08 16.29 30.85
CA ALA A 88 -5.09 17.74 30.97
C ALA A 88 -3.88 18.38 30.26
N LEU A 89 -2.69 17.78 30.40
CA LEU A 89 -1.48 18.22 29.71
C LEU A 89 -1.61 18.06 28.19
N ALA A 90 -2.11 16.92 27.72
CA ALA A 90 -2.35 16.67 26.30
C ALA A 90 -3.29 17.74 25.71
N ALA A 91 -4.39 18.04 26.41
CA ALA A 91 -5.30 19.11 26.01
C ALA A 91 -4.61 20.47 25.94
N ALA A 92 -3.78 20.81 26.93
CA ALA A 92 -3.02 22.07 26.95
C ALA A 92 -2.01 22.19 25.80
N PHE A 93 -1.49 21.07 25.30
CA PHE A 93 -0.56 21.00 24.16
C PHE A 93 -1.27 20.83 22.81
N GLY A 94 -2.61 20.88 22.76
CA GLY A 94 -3.38 20.78 21.52
C GLY A 94 -3.48 19.37 20.93
N VAL A 95 -3.12 18.34 21.70
CA VAL A 95 -3.23 16.92 21.30
C VAL A 95 -4.69 16.59 21.01
N LYS A 96 -4.93 15.84 19.93
CA LYS A 96 -6.28 15.41 19.53
C LYS A 96 -6.60 14.02 20.04
N THR A 97 -5.61 13.14 20.08
CA THR A 97 -5.79 11.74 20.49
C THR A 97 -4.72 11.32 21.49
N LEU A 98 -5.15 10.72 22.61
CA LEU A 98 -4.27 10.14 23.60
C LEU A 98 -4.55 8.64 23.74
N PHE A 99 -3.55 7.84 23.44
CA PHE A 99 -3.57 6.39 23.64
C PHE A 99 -3.19 6.03 25.07
N VAL A 100 -4.03 5.24 25.72
CA VAL A 100 -3.87 4.77 27.11
C VAL A 100 -4.15 3.27 27.18
N PRO A 101 -3.68 2.53 28.20
CA PRO A 101 -4.03 1.12 28.36
C PRO A 101 -5.54 0.96 28.44
N THR A 102 -6.10 -0.10 27.82
CA THR A 102 -7.57 -0.26 27.72
C THR A 102 -8.27 -0.17 29.08
N SER A 103 -7.66 -0.69 30.14
CA SER A 103 -8.16 -0.63 31.52
C SER A 103 -8.37 0.81 32.03
N ALA A 104 -7.66 1.80 31.48
CA ALA A 104 -7.73 3.21 31.88
C ALA A 104 -8.74 4.05 31.08
N THR A 105 -9.26 3.54 29.96
CA THR A 105 -10.13 4.31 29.03
C THR A 105 -11.41 4.82 29.69
N ALA A 106 -12.19 3.91 30.31
CA ALA A 106 -13.51 4.22 30.89
C ALA A 106 -13.45 5.22 32.05
N ALA A 107 -12.37 5.18 32.85
CA ALA A 107 -12.17 6.08 33.98
C ALA A 107 -11.77 7.49 33.54
N ALA A 108 -11.03 7.62 32.44
CA ALA A 108 -10.49 8.89 31.95
C ALA A 108 -11.44 9.65 31.01
N GLN A 109 -12.33 8.96 30.31
CA GLN A 109 -13.24 9.55 29.32
C GLN A 109 -14.30 10.49 29.91
N ARG A 110 -14.52 10.42 31.24
CA ARG A 110 -15.44 11.30 31.95
C ARG A 110 -14.88 12.70 32.24
N SER A 111 -13.58 12.92 31.99
CA SER A 111 -12.87 14.10 32.52
C SER A 111 -12.54 15.18 31.50
N HIS A 112 -12.40 14.86 30.20
CA HIS A 112 -12.03 15.85 29.18
C HIS A 112 -12.66 15.53 27.81
N ALA A 113 -13.48 16.44 27.29
CA ALA A 113 -14.19 16.26 26.03
C ALA A 113 -13.35 16.62 24.77
N SER A 114 -12.21 17.30 24.93
CA SER A 114 -11.43 17.84 23.80
C SER A 114 -10.34 16.91 23.26
N VAL A 115 -10.04 15.81 23.96
CA VAL A 115 -9.02 14.83 23.57
C VAL A 115 -9.68 13.46 23.49
N GLU A 116 -9.59 12.81 22.34
CA GLU A 116 -10.07 11.45 22.15
C GLU A 116 -9.18 10.47 22.90
N LEU A 117 -9.78 9.55 23.65
CA LEU A 117 -9.06 8.47 24.31
C LEU A 117 -9.22 7.17 23.54
N VAL A 118 -8.10 6.52 23.24
CA VAL A 118 -8.07 5.24 22.53
C VAL A 118 -7.31 4.21 23.36
N GLY A 119 -7.87 3.00 23.46
CA GLY A 119 -7.30 1.91 24.25
C GLY A 119 -6.13 1.21 23.55
N LEU A 120 -5.05 0.96 24.29
CA LEU A 120 -3.96 0.07 23.91
C LEU A 120 -4.19 -1.32 24.52
N PRO A 121 -4.15 -2.39 23.71
CA PRO A 121 -4.40 -3.76 24.18
C PRO A 121 -3.31 -4.26 25.15
N GLU A 122 -3.72 -4.72 26.33
CA GLU A 122 -2.81 -5.15 27.42
C GLU A 122 -2.31 -6.60 27.30
N ASN A 123 -2.94 -7.42 26.46
CA ASN A 123 -2.65 -8.86 26.34
C ASN A 123 -1.80 -9.22 25.10
N GLU A 124 -1.19 -8.24 24.45
CA GLU A 124 -0.37 -8.45 23.27
C GLU A 124 1.12 -8.33 23.63
N SER A 125 1.87 -9.41 23.42
CA SER A 125 3.30 -9.49 23.77
C SER A 125 4.22 -9.03 22.65
N PHE A 126 3.73 -8.86 21.42
CA PHE A 126 4.52 -8.35 20.31
C PHE A 126 4.31 -6.83 20.13
N PRO A 127 5.33 -5.98 20.36
CA PRO A 127 5.17 -4.52 20.40
C PRO A 127 4.50 -3.90 19.17
N PRO A 128 4.86 -4.26 17.91
CA PRO A 128 4.17 -3.72 16.75
C PRO A 128 2.68 -4.03 16.74
N THR A 129 2.27 -5.24 17.14
CA THR A 129 0.84 -5.57 17.25
C THR A 129 0.18 -4.81 18.40
N ALA A 130 0.85 -4.68 19.55
CA ALA A 130 0.31 -3.98 20.72
C ALA A 130 0.11 -2.48 20.44
N LEU A 131 0.98 -1.89 19.63
CA LEU A 131 0.94 -0.48 19.25
C LEU A 131 0.19 -0.23 17.93
N ARG A 132 -0.48 -1.23 17.35
CA ARG A 132 -1.00 -1.17 15.98
C ARG A 132 -1.89 0.03 15.71
N GLN A 133 -2.89 0.25 16.56
CA GLN A 133 -3.82 1.36 16.40
C GLN A 133 -3.14 2.71 16.62
N TYR A 134 -2.15 2.79 17.52
CA TYR A 134 -1.40 4.01 17.76
C TYR A 134 -0.52 4.36 16.57
N LEU A 135 0.27 3.40 16.09
CA LEU A 135 1.17 3.57 14.95
C LEU A 135 0.44 3.96 13.66
N ARG A 136 -0.79 3.46 13.46
CA ARG A 136 -1.66 3.86 12.35
C ARG A 136 -1.89 5.38 12.28
N ILE A 137 -2.15 6.02 13.43
CA ILE A 137 -2.48 7.45 13.49
C ILE A 137 -1.22 8.29 13.71
N LEU A 138 -0.22 7.72 14.40
CA LEU A 138 1.05 8.38 14.64
C LEU A 138 1.84 8.56 13.33
N ASN A 139 1.86 7.60 12.42
CA ASN A 139 2.64 7.70 11.20
C ASN A 139 1.86 8.41 10.09
N VAL A 140 2.09 9.72 9.93
CA VAL A 140 1.40 10.55 8.93
C VAL A 140 1.76 10.07 7.52
N PRO A 141 0.77 9.81 6.63
CA PRO A 141 1.05 9.54 5.24
C PRO A 141 1.71 10.75 4.58
N PRO A 142 2.78 10.56 3.78
CA PRO A 142 3.36 11.64 3.01
C PRO A 142 2.34 12.20 2.00
N GLY A 143 2.30 13.52 1.86
CA GLY A 143 1.43 14.22 0.93
C GLY A 143 1.93 14.14 -0.51
N SER A 144 1.12 14.64 -1.45
CA SER A 144 1.48 14.63 -2.88
C SER A 144 2.71 15.48 -3.21
N ASP A 145 3.01 16.50 -2.39
CA ASP A 145 4.19 17.36 -2.54
C ASP A 145 5.46 16.76 -1.92
N ASP A 146 5.34 15.70 -1.12
CA ASP A 146 6.50 14.99 -0.57
C ASP A 146 7.20 14.17 -1.66
N SER A 147 8.47 13.83 -1.40
CA SER A 147 9.29 13.14 -2.38
C SER A 147 8.70 11.77 -2.75
N ARG A 148 8.91 11.36 -4.01
CA ARG A 148 8.51 10.02 -4.48
C ARG A 148 9.06 8.91 -3.58
N ALA A 149 10.32 9.05 -3.14
CA ALA A 149 10.98 8.06 -2.30
C ALA A 149 10.29 7.92 -0.94
N ASP A 150 9.81 9.02 -0.35
CA ASP A 150 9.10 8.98 0.93
C ASP A 150 7.73 8.32 0.78
N ARG A 151 6.98 8.65 -0.29
CA ARG A 151 5.68 8.02 -0.59
C ARG A 151 5.81 6.52 -0.87
N GLU A 152 6.81 6.12 -1.64
CA GLU A 152 7.11 4.71 -1.90
C GLU A 152 7.48 3.97 -0.60
N GLN A 153 8.37 4.54 0.20
CA GLN A 153 8.81 3.94 1.45
C GLN A 153 7.64 3.79 2.44
N TRP A 154 6.78 4.80 2.56
CA TRP A 154 5.60 4.74 3.41
C TRP A 154 4.67 3.60 2.98
N TYR A 155 4.34 3.50 1.69
CA TYR A 155 3.50 2.44 1.13
C TYR A 155 4.06 1.03 1.40
N LEU A 156 5.38 0.85 1.25
CA LEU A 156 6.03 -0.45 1.47
C LEU A 156 6.07 -0.88 2.93
N THR A 157 6.02 0.06 3.88
CA THR A 157 6.19 -0.23 5.32
C THR A 157 4.90 -0.27 6.12
N GLN A 158 3.76 0.12 5.54
CA GLN A 158 2.47 0.05 6.22
C GLN A 158 1.97 -1.40 6.37
N TRP A 159 0.99 -1.64 7.23
CA TRP A 159 0.44 -2.98 7.50
C TRP A 159 -1.07 -3.12 7.28
N GLU A 160 -1.77 -2.01 7.00
CA GLU A 160 -3.22 -1.95 6.94
C GLU A 160 -3.62 -1.84 5.47
N GLU A 161 -4.04 -2.96 4.90
CA GLU A 161 -4.22 -3.09 3.46
C GLU A 161 -5.19 -2.03 2.89
N ASP A 162 -6.33 -1.79 3.53
CA ASP A 162 -7.31 -0.80 3.04
C ASP A 162 -6.72 0.63 2.93
N LEU A 163 -5.93 1.03 3.95
CA LEU A 163 -5.26 2.32 3.96
C LEU A 163 -4.17 2.39 2.88
N VAL A 164 -3.42 1.31 2.70
CA VAL A 164 -2.35 1.20 1.71
C VAL A 164 -2.90 1.22 0.28
N GLU A 165 -3.98 0.49 0.01
CA GLU A 165 -4.66 0.47 -1.29
C GLU A 165 -5.17 1.87 -1.65
N GLN A 166 -5.86 2.53 -0.71
CA GLN A 166 -6.36 3.89 -0.95
C GLN A 166 -5.21 4.87 -1.20
N PHE A 167 -4.15 4.81 -0.39
CA PHE A 167 -2.96 5.64 -0.57
C PHE A 167 -2.31 5.42 -1.94
N TYR A 168 -2.17 4.16 -2.37
CA TYR A 168 -1.61 3.85 -3.68
C TYR A 168 -2.44 4.47 -4.81
N ARG A 169 -3.77 4.31 -4.76
CA ARG A 169 -4.70 4.87 -5.76
C ARG A 169 -4.67 6.40 -5.83
N ASP A 170 -4.52 7.06 -4.69
CA ASP A 170 -4.59 8.52 -4.62
C ASP A 170 -3.24 9.21 -4.84
N HIS A 171 -2.13 8.58 -4.46
CA HIS A 171 -0.81 9.22 -4.46
C HIS A 171 0.24 8.58 -5.37
N LEU A 172 0.08 7.32 -5.80
CA LEU A 172 1.14 6.60 -6.54
C LEU A 172 0.70 6.15 -7.94
N LEU A 173 -0.54 5.73 -8.11
CA LEU A 173 -1.04 5.09 -9.33
C LEU A 173 -0.80 5.94 -10.59
N ASP A 174 -1.15 7.24 -10.54
CA ASP A 174 -0.96 8.13 -11.69
C ASP A 174 0.52 8.30 -12.06
N GLU A 175 1.42 8.38 -11.08
CA GLU A 175 2.87 8.44 -11.34
C GLU A 175 3.44 7.13 -11.87
N VAL A 176 2.95 5.99 -11.38
CA VAL A 176 3.34 4.67 -11.88
C VAL A 176 2.91 4.51 -13.34
N VAL A 177 1.71 4.98 -13.70
CA VAL A 177 1.24 5.02 -15.10
C VAL A 177 2.16 5.87 -15.95
N LEU A 178 2.53 7.08 -15.50
CA LEU A 178 3.44 7.96 -16.22
C LEU A 178 4.83 7.30 -16.40
N HIS A 179 5.35 6.67 -15.35
CA HIS A 179 6.61 5.93 -15.41
C HIS A 179 6.55 4.78 -16.44
N CYS A 180 5.44 4.05 -16.51
CA CYS A 180 5.24 2.99 -17.50
C CYS A 180 5.13 3.56 -18.93
N CYS A 181 4.42 4.68 -19.11
CA CYS A 181 4.36 5.39 -20.39
C CYS A 181 5.76 5.80 -20.89
N GLU A 182 6.58 6.38 -20.00
CA GLU A 182 7.95 6.78 -20.30
C GLU A 182 8.83 5.57 -20.64
N THR A 183 8.68 4.47 -19.91
CA THR A 183 9.43 3.22 -20.17
C THR A 183 9.12 2.66 -21.55
N LEU A 184 7.84 2.64 -21.97
CA LEU A 184 7.45 2.23 -23.31
C LEU A 184 8.05 3.15 -24.38
N LYS A 185 7.93 4.47 -24.21
CA LYS A 185 8.49 5.46 -25.15
C LYS A 185 10.00 5.32 -25.32
N ASN A 186 10.73 5.15 -24.21
CA ASN A 186 12.18 4.95 -24.22
C ASN A 186 12.59 3.62 -24.88
N GLY A 187 11.70 2.62 -24.87
CA GLY A 187 11.84 1.38 -25.64
C GLY A 187 11.47 1.52 -27.12
N ASN A 188 11.29 2.73 -27.64
CA ASN A 188 10.78 3.04 -28.98
C ASN A 188 9.39 2.44 -29.27
N PHE A 189 8.59 2.25 -28.23
CA PHE A 189 7.22 1.79 -28.37
C PHE A 189 6.25 2.97 -28.30
N LEU A 190 5.64 3.28 -29.45
CA LEU A 190 4.51 4.20 -29.53
C LEU A 190 3.23 3.36 -29.53
N SER A 191 2.40 3.54 -28.50
CA SER A 191 1.16 2.79 -28.40
C SER A 191 0.12 3.32 -29.38
N ASP A 192 -0.28 2.46 -30.31
CA ASP A 192 -1.43 2.54 -31.21
C ASP A 192 -2.56 1.60 -30.73
N CYS A 193 -2.54 1.22 -29.45
CA CYS A 193 -3.52 0.32 -28.85
C CYS A 193 -4.94 0.86 -29.05
N SER A 194 -5.77 0.09 -29.74
CA SER A 194 -7.19 0.39 -29.91
C SER A 194 -8.03 -0.44 -28.95
N HIS A 195 -7.67 -1.70 -28.76
CA HIS A 195 -8.39 -2.69 -27.96
C HIS A 195 -7.42 -3.33 -26.97
N LEU A 196 -7.77 -3.30 -25.68
CA LEU A 196 -7.08 -4.01 -24.62
C LEU A 196 -7.99 -5.08 -24.05
N ILE A 197 -7.54 -6.34 -24.09
CA ILE A 197 -8.18 -7.47 -23.41
C ILE A 197 -7.34 -7.79 -22.18
N THR A 198 -7.98 -7.81 -21.01
CA THR A 198 -7.32 -8.08 -19.73
C THR A 198 -8.23 -8.95 -18.85
N ILE A 199 -7.68 -9.42 -17.74
CA ILE A 199 -8.35 -10.30 -16.80
C ILE A 199 -8.46 -9.57 -15.45
N ALA A 200 -9.58 -9.70 -14.75
CA ALA A 200 -9.69 -9.20 -13.39
C ALA A 200 -8.75 -9.97 -12.46
N SER A 201 -8.15 -9.29 -11.48
CA SER A 201 -7.35 -9.94 -10.45
C SER A 201 -7.60 -9.28 -9.10
N LYS A 202 -7.06 -9.88 -8.03
CA LYS A 202 -7.09 -9.29 -6.69
C LYS A 202 -6.39 -7.93 -6.59
N ASN A 203 -5.63 -7.52 -7.60
CA ASN A 203 -5.03 -6.20 -7.71
C ASN A 203 -5.61 -5.49 -8.95
N PRO A 204 -6.71 -4.73 -8.78
CA PRO A 204 -7.34 -4.00 -9.89
C PRO A 204 -6.45 -2.87 -10.44
N GLU A 205 -5.46 -2.40 -9.66
CA GLU A 205 -4.52 -1.36 -10.08
C GLU A 205 -3.65 -1.83 -11.26
N LEU A 206 -3.32 -3.11 -11.38
CA LEU A 206 -2.56 -3.63 -12.53
C LEU A 206 -3.30 -3.42 -13.86
N VAL A 207 -4.61 -3.64 -13.87
CA VAL A 207 -5.46 -3.38 -15.05
C VAL A 207 -5.46 -1.88 -15.37
N ALA A 208 -5.62 -1.05 -14.34
CA ALA A 208 -5.61 0.41 -14.47
C ALA A 208 -4.25 0.92 -14.99
N ILE A 209 -3.14 0.31 -14.56
CA ILE A 209 -1.79 0.61 -15.07
C ILE A 209 -1.66 0.23 -16.54
N ALA A 210 -2.13 -0.96 -16.95
CA ALA A 210 -2.12 -1.38 -18.35
C ALA A 210 -2.93 -0.42 -19.24
N VAL A 211 -4.15 -0.09 -18.81
CA VAL A 211 -5.02 0.89 -19.47
C VAL A 211 -4.33 2.25 -19.57
N GLY A 212 -3.79 2.77 -18.46
CA GLY A 212 -3.14 4.08 -18.44
C GLY A 212 -1.89 4.15 -19.31
N SER A 213 -1.13 3.05 -19.38
CA SER A 213 0.13 2.97 -20.12
C SER A 213 -0.09 2.83 -21.63
N LEU A 214 -1.10 2.05 -22.03
CA LEU A 214 -1.40 1.76 -23.43
C LEU A 214 -2.40 2.73 -24.04
N ARG A 215 -3.24 3.37 -23.22
CA ARG A 215 -4.30 4.31 -23.60
C ARG A 215 -5.24 3.74 -24.69
N PRO A 216 -5.85 2.56 -24.48
CA PRO A 216 -6.76 1.98 -25.44
C PRO A 216 -8.02 2.85 -25.60
N THR A 217 -8.69 2.72 -26.75
CA THR A 217 -10.03 3.27 -26.95
C THR A 217 -11.12 2.37 -26.38
N ARG A 218 -10.89 1.06 -26.34
CA ARG A 218 -11.81 0.05 -25.79
C ARG A 218 -11.04 -0.94 -24.91
N CYS A 219 -11.59 -1.27 -23.75
CA CYS A 219 -11.03 -2.27 -22.84
C CYS A 219 -12.09 -3.31 -22.47
N LEU A 220 -11.73 -4.59 -22.57
CA LEU A 220 -12.53 -5.71 -22.11
C LEU A 220 -11.88 -6.33 -20.88
N VAL A 221 -12.59 -6.32 -19.75
CA VAL A 221 -12.15 -6.97 -18.50
C VAL A 221 -12.90 -8.29 -18.34
N LEU A 222 -12.17 -9.40 -18.45
CA LEU A 222 -12.68 -10.75 -18.29
C LEU A 222 -12.61 -11.16 -16.82
N SER A 223 -13.64 -11.78 -16.27
CA SER A 223 -13.63 -12.28 -14.88
C SER A 223 -14.41 -13.56 -14.72
N THR A 224 -14.02 -14.36 -13.71
CA THR A 224 -14.90 -15.38 -13.14
C THR A 224 -15.82 -14.75 -12.11
N SER A 225 -16.90 -15.45 -11.75
CA SER A 225 -17.92 -15.00 -10.80
C SER A 225 -17.34 -14.61 -9.44
N ASP A 226 -16.30 -15.29 -8.96
CA ASP A 226 -15.60 -14.99 -7.70
C ASP A 226 -14.74 -13.71 -7.75
N LEU A 227 -14.51 -13.15 -8.95
CA LEU A 227 -13.75 -11.92 -9.17
C LEU A 227 -14.61 -10.77 -9.71
N SER A 228 -15.94 -10.87 -9.62
CA SER A 228 -16.88 -9.85 -10.14
C SER A 228 -16.65 -8.47 -9.51
N LYS A 229 -16.43 -8.41 -8.19
CA LYS A 229 -16.11 -7.15 -7.49
C LYS A 229 -14.80 -6.55 -8.02
N GLN A 230 -13.76 -7.36 -8.15
CA GLN A 230 -12.44 -6.92 -8.63
C GLN A 230 -12.50 -6.43 -10.08
N ARG A 231 -13.34 -7.05 -10.92
CA ARG A 231 -13.61 -6.57 -12.27
C ARG A 231 -14.20 -5.17 -12.22
N ASP A 232 -15.24 -4.95 -11.42
CA ASP A 232 -15.91 -3.66 -11.32
C ASP A 232 -14.97 -2.57 -10.78
N ASP A 233 -14.15 -2.89 -9.77
CA ASP A 233 -13.12 -2.00 -9.25
C ASP A 233 -12.07 -1.65 -10.34
N ALA A 234 -11.61 -2.63 -11.11
CA ALA A 234 -10.67 -2.41 -12.22
C ALA A 234 -11.27 -1.53 -13.32
N MET A 235 -12.54 -1.75 -13.67
CA MET A 235 -13.26 -0.94 -14.65
C MET A 235 -13.43 0.51 -14.17
N MET A 236 -13.78 0.71 -12.90
CA MET A 236 -13.91 2.03 -12.28
C MET A 236 -12.58 2.78 -12.26
N LEU A 237 -11.50 2.14 -11.81
CA LEU A 237 -10.16 2.75 -11.79
C LEU A 237 -9.68 3.10 -13.20
N SER A 238 -9.91 2.23 -14.18
CA SER A 238 -9.54 2.45 -15.58
C SER A 238 -10.23 3.69 -16.17
N ARG A 239 -11.53 3.87 -15.89
CA ARG A 239 -12.28 5.08 -16.30
C ARG A 239 -11.75 6.33 -15.60
N ARG A 240 -11.50 6.28 -14.29
CA ARG A 240 -10.93 7.41 -13.50
C ARG A 240 -9.60 7.90 -14.08
N ILE A 241 -8.70 6.98 -14.46
CA ILE A 241 -7.42 7.34 -15.09
C ILE A 241 -7.65 7.99 -16.46
N ALA A 242 -8.52 7.41 -17.30
CA ALA A 242 -8.84 7.97 -18.62
C ALA A 242 -9.42 9.38 -18.55
N GLU A 243 -10.36 9.60 -17.63
CA GLU A 243 -10.98 10.91 -17.36
C GLU A 243 -9.94 11.94 -16.91
N ARG A 244 -9.10 11.60 -15.93
CA ARG A 244 -8.05 12.50 -15.40
C ARG A 244 -7.05 12.94 -16.46
N GLN A 245 -6.73 12.05 -17.39
CA GLN A 245 -5.75 12.30 -18.44
C GLN A 245 -6.40 12.76 -19.77
N GLY A 246 -7.72 12.93 -19.79
CA GLY A 246 -8.43 13.59 -20.88
C GLY A 246 -8.58 12.76 -22.17
N TRP A 247 -8.75 11.44 -22.08
CA TRP A 247 -9.10 10.62 -23.26
C TRP A 247 -10.37 9.79 -23.03
N ARG A 248 -11.01 9.40 -24.12
CA ARG A 248 -12.22 8.56 -24.09
C ARG A 248 -11.84 7.09 -24.04
N LEU A 249 -12.33 6.39 -23.04
CA LEU A 249 -12.20 4.95 -22.89
C LEU A 249 -13.59 4.32 -22.75
N ASP A 250 -13.89 3.36 -23.61
CA ASP A 250 -15.02 2.45 -23.44
C ASP A 250 -14.56 1.20 -22.68
N VAL A 251 -15.25 0.84 -21.60
CA VAL A 251 -14.85 -0.32 -20.77
C VAL A 251 -16.03 -1.26 -20.61
N ASP A 252 -15.85 -2.47 -21.12
CA ASP A 252 -16.80 -3.57 -21.03
C ASP A 252 -16.29 -4.64 -20.05
N GLY A 253 -17.22 -5.31 -19.38
CA GLY A 253 -16.95 -6.43 -18.50
C GLY A 253 -17.62 -7.70 -19.00
N LYS A 254 -16.89 -8.82 -19.00
CA LYS A 254 -17.49 -10.14 -19.25
C LYS A 254 -17.23 -11.06 -18.07
N GLU A 255 -18.31 -11.51 -17.45
CA GLU A 255 -18.29 -12.54 -16.42
C GLU A 255 -18.50 -13.93 -17.03
N PHE A 256 -17.81 -14.90 -16.44
CA PHE A 256 -18.00 -16.33 -16.65
C PHE A 256 -18.32 -16.99 -15.31
N GLY A 257 -19.13 -18.05 -15.29
CA GLY A 257 -19.47 -18.79 -14.08
C GLY A 257 -18.26 -19.41 -13.38
N GLY A 258 -17.22 -19.75 -14.15
CA GLY A 258 -15.94 -20.22 -13.63
C GLY A 258 -14.87 -20.38 -14.71
N ILE A 259 -13.70 -20.89 -14.31
CA ILE A 259 -12.52 -21.01 -15.19
C ILE A 259 -12.83 -21.89 -16.41
N SER A 260 -13.47 -23.05 -16.23
CA SER A 260 -13.76 -23.95 -17.35
C SER A 260 -14.67 -23.33 -18.41
N GLU A 261 -15.67 -22.56 -18.01
CA GLU A 261 -16.55 -21.83 -18.93
C GLU A 261 -15.79 -20.73 -19.67
N MET A 262 -14.95 -19.98 -18.94
CA MET A 262 -14.09 -18.96 -19.52
C MET A 262 -13.17 -19.57 -20.58
N LEU A 263 -12.44 -20.64 -20.27
CA LEU A 263 -11.55 -21.32 -21.22
C LEU A 263 -12.30 -21.83 -22.46
N GLY A 264 -13.54 -22.32 -22.30
CA GLY A 264 -14.35 -22.81 -23.41
C GLY A 264 -14.94 -21.72 -24.32
N SER A 265 -15.11 -20.49 -23.82
CA SER A 265 -15.89 -19.45 -24.52
C SER A 265 -15.14 -18.12 -24.75
N VAL A 266 -13.96 -17.93 -24.15
CA VAL A 266 -13.20 -16.67 -24.22
C VAL A 266 -12.81 -16.31 -25.65
N GLY A 267 -12.52 -17.30 -26.51
CA GLY A 267 -12.14 -17.07 -27.90
C GLY A 267 -13.21 -16.34 -28.70
N ASP A 268 -14.47 -16.75 -28.57
CA ASP A 268 -15.58 -16.13 -29.29
C ASP A 268 -15.87 -14.72 -28.76
N VAL A 269 -15.87 -14.55 -27.43
CA VAL A 269 -16.04 -13.22 -26.79
C VAL A 269 -14.98 -12.23 -27.28
N VAL A 270 -13.72 -12.65 -27.30
CA VAL A 270 -12.62 -11.78 -27.74
C VAL A 270 -12.68 -11.50 -29.23
N ARG A 271 -13.05 -12.48 -30.05
CA ARG A 271 -13.22 -12.29 -31.50
C ARG A 271 -14.30 -11.26 -31.78
N ASP A 272 -15.44 -11.35 -31.10
CA ASP A 272 -16.54 -10.39 -31.25
C ASP A 272 -16.12 -8.99 -30.79
N PHE A 273 -15.44 -8.89 -29.64
CA PHE A 273 -14.94 -7.61 -29.13
C PHE A 273 -13.94 -6.93 -30.09
N SER A 274 -13.10 -7.71 -30.76
CA SER A 274 -12.00 -7.23 -31.63
C SER A 274 -12.32 -7.25 -33.13
N ALA A 275 -13.56 -7.56 -33.55
CA ALA A 275 -13.94 -7.84 -34.94
C ALA A 275 -13.55 -6.77 -35.98
N ASN A 276 -13.41 -5.50 -35.57
CA ASN A 276 -13.07 -4.37 -36.44
C ASN A 276 -11.68 -3.76 -36.15
N ALA A 277 -10.89 -4.41 -35.29
CA ALA A 277 -9.58 -3.93 -34.92
C ALA A 277 -8.51 -4.48 -35.88
N ARG A 278 -7.49 -3.66 -36.19
CA ARG A 278 -6.27 -4.17 -36.83
C ARG A 278 -5.50 -5.01 -35.81
N ALA A 279 -4.92 -6.12 -36.24
CA ALA A 279 -4.24 -7.06 -35.36
C ALA A 279 -3.17 -6.36 -34.49
N GLU A 280 -2.35 -5.52 -35.11
CA GLU A 280 -1.27 -4.77 -34.43
C GLU A 280 -1.75 -3.81 -33.34
N ASN A 281 -3.05 -3.47 -33.33
CA ASN A 281 -3.68 -2.56 -32.37
C ASN A 281 -4.50 -3.30 -31.29
N VAL A 282 -4.47 -4.63 -31.26
CA VAL A 282 -5.13 -5.48 -30.25
C VAL A 282 -4.09 -6.01 -29.28
N PHE A 283 -4.32 -5.75 -27.99
CA PHE A 283 -3.39 -6.08 -26.91
C PHE A 283 -4.03 -7.05 -25.93
N TYR A 284 -3.26 -8.05 -25.52
CA TYR A 284 -3.61 -9.01 -24.48
C TYR A 284 -2.73 -8.78 -23.27
N ASP A 285 -3.31 -8.31 -22.17
CA ASP A 285 -2.61 -8.18 -20.91
C ASP A 285 -2.53 -9.53 -20.19
N LEU A 286 -1.30 -10.04 -20.09
CA LEU A 286 -0.97 -11.31 -19.46
C LEU A 286 -0.54 -11.14 -17.99
N THR A 287 -0.62 -9.93 -17.44
CA THR A 287 -0.22 -9.65 -16.06
C THR A 287 -1.23 -10.20 -15.04
N PRO A 288 -2.53 -9.88 -15.16
CA PRO A 288 -3.52 -10.33 -14.18
C PRO A 288 -4.06 -11.72 -14.52
N GLY A 289 -4.70 -12.34 -13.52
CA GLY A 289 -5.34 -13.65 -13.65
C GLY A 289 -4.45 -14.82 -13.22
N THR A 290 -4.99 -16.04 -13.35
CA THR A 290 -4.21 -17.26 -13.13
C THR A 290 -3.33 -17.56 -14.35
N LYS A 291 -2.29 -18.38 -14.17
CA LYS A 291 -1.44 -18.80 -15.29
C LYS A 291 -2.22 -19.51 -16.39
N GLU A 292 -3.24 -20.27 -16.03
CA GLU A 292 -4.15 -20.94 -16.97
C GLU A 292 -4.88 -19.93 -17.86
N MET A 293 -5.44 -18.87 -17.27
CA MET A 293 -6.13 -17.83 -18.04
C MET A 293 -5.16 -17.06 -18.95
N SER A 294 -3.97 -16.72 -18.45
CA SER A 294 -2.95 -16.04 -19.26
C SER A 294 -2.48 -16.93 -20.42
N PHE A 295 -2.34 -18.25 -20.21
CA PHE A 295 -1.97 -19.19 -21.26
C PHE A 295 -3.10 -19.38 -22.28
N ALA A 296 -4.35 -19.40 -21.86
CA ALA A 296 -5.48 -19.43 -22.79
C ALA A 296 -5.49 -18.19 -23.69
N LEU A 297 -5.30 -16.99 -23.12
CA LEU A 297 -5.16 -15.78 -23.93
C LEU A 297 -3.99 -15.87 -24.90
N LEU A 298 -2.84 -16.38 -24.45
CA LEU A 298 -1.62 -16.46 -25.24
C LEU A 298 -1.69 -17.49 -26.39
N PHE A 299 -2.15 -18.71 -26.11
CA PHE A 299 -2.04 -19.84 -27.03
C PHE A 299 -3.33 -20.11 -27.80
N ASP A 300 -4.49 -19.86 -27.19
CA ASP A 300 -5.78 -20.25 -27.77
C ASP A 300 -6.53 -19.06 -28.40
N VAL A 301 -6.28 -17.83 -27.91
CA VAL A 301 -7.02 -16.64 -28.33
C VAL A 301 -6.18 -15.71 -29.22
N ALA A 302 -4.97 -15.37 -28.79
CA ALA A 302 -4.13 -14.42 -29.51
C ALA A 302 -3.73 -14.95 -30.90
N GLN A 303 -3.93 -14.10 -31.90
CA GLN A 303 -3.64 -14.35 -33.31
C GLN A 303 -2.31 -13.71 -33.73
N PRO A 304 -1.64 -14.24 -34.77
CA PRO A 304 -0.42 -13.64 -35.29
C PRO A 304 -0.55 -12.15 -35.59
N GLY A 305 0.46 -11.38 -35.18
CA GLY A 305 0.49 -9.92 -35.36
C GLY A 305 -0.18 -9.10 -34.25
N GLN A 306 -0.98 -9.74 -33.39
CA GLN A 306 -1.48 -9.10 -32.17
C GLN A 306 -0.39 -8.93 -31.13
N ARG A 307 -0.60 -8.02 -30.16
CA ARG A 307 0.42 -7.69 -29.15
C ARG A 307 0.08 -8.31 -27.81
N LEU A 308 1.11 -8.80 -27.13
CA LEU A 308 1.03 -9.34 -25.78
C LEU A 308 1.68 -8.31 -24.85
N PHE A 309 0.97 -7.94 -23.79
CA PHE A 309 1.41 -6.97 -22.80
C PHE A 309 1.65 -7.66 -21.46
N TYR A 310 2.72 -7.29 -20.77
CA TYR A 310 3.03 -7.82 -19.45
C TYR A 310 3.75 -6.78 -18.59
N LEU A 311 3.32 -6.62 -17.34
CA LEU A 311 3.98 -5.78 -16.35
C LEU A 311 4.94 -6.63 -15.51
N ARG A 312 6.24 -6.52 -15.79
CA ARG A 312 7.27 -7.12 -14.93
C ARG A 312 7.41 -6.27 -13.66
N GLN A 313 7.35 -6.88 -12.50
CA GLN A 313 7.36 -6.18 -11.22
C GLN A 313 8.32 -6.81 -10.22
N ARG A 314 8.87 -6.01 -9.31
CA ARG A 314 9.63 -6.49 -8.14
C ARG A 314 8.73 -6.46 -6.92
N TRP A 315 8.92 -7.45 -6.06
CA TRP A 315 8.18 -7.58 -4.81
C TRP A 315 9.05 -7.20 -3.62
N HIS A 316 8.45 -6.50 -2.66
CA HIS A 316 9.00 -6.22 -1.34
C HIS A 316 8.04 -6.79 -0.30
N GLY A 317 8.41 -7.94 0.28
CA GLY A 317 7.48 -8.73 1.09
C GLY A 317 6.25 -9.14 0.29
N LYS A 318 5.06 -8.71 0.72
CA LYS A 318 3.78 -9.02 0.08
C LYS A 318 3.31 -7.96 -0.92
N ARG A 319 4.09 -6.91 -1.18
CA ARG A 319 3.67 -5.79 -2.04
C ARG A 319 4.56 -5.63 -3.25
N VAL A 320 3.97 -5.15 -4.34
CA VAL A 320 4.72 -4.71 -5.52
C VAL A 320 5.39 -3.38 -5.22
N GLN A 321 6.68 -3.26 -5.52
CA GLN A 321 7.39 -2.00 -5.45
C GLN A 321 6.88 -1.07 -6.58
N PRO A 322 6.21 0.05 -6.29
CA PRO A 322 5.44 0.84 -7.26
C PRO A 322 6.21 1.19 -8.54
N PHE A 323 7.41 1.76 -8.40
CA PHE A 323 8.22 2.23 -9.54
C PHE A 323 9.20 1.16 -10.06
N SER A 324 8.99 -0.10 -9.68
CA SER A 324 9.72 -1.23 -10.26
C SER A 324 9.01 -1.85 -11.47
N ILE A 325 7.81 -1.37 -11.77
CA ILE A 325 6.95 -1.91 -12.82
C ILE A 325 7.51 -1.55 -14.20
N GLN A 326 7.82 -2.59 -14.98
CA GLN A 326 8.38 -2.49 -16.31
C GLN A 326 7.43 -3.12 -17.33
N PRO A 327 6.72 -2.31 -18.13
CA PRO A 327 5.88 -2.83 -19.20
C PRO A 327 6.72 -3.50 -20.29
N ARG A 328 6.23 -4.64 -20.78
CA ARG A 328 6.81 -5.42 -21.87
C ARG A 328 5.75 -5.65 -22.92
N VAL A 329 6.14 -5.48 -24.19
CA VAL A 329 5.29 -5.76 -25.34
C VAL A 329 5.98 -6.79 -26.23
N LEU A 330 5.26 -7.83 -26.59
CA LEU A 330 5.68 -8.88 -27.51
C LEU A 330 4.68 -8.99 -28.65
N ILE A 331 5.08 -9.58 -29.78
CA ILE A 331 4.19 -9.84 -30.91
C ILE A 331 3.83 -11.33 -30.90
N ALA A 332 2.54 -11.64 -30.88
CA ALA A 332 2.04 -13.01 -30.98
C ALA A 332 2.43 -13.61 -32.35
N GLY A 333 2.93 -14.85 -32.35
CA GLY A 333 3.36 -15.55 -33.57
C GLY A 333 4.70 -15.09 -34.18
N GLY A 334 5.29 -13.98 -33.71
CA GLY A 334 6.68 -13.65 -34.01
C GLY A 334 7.57 -14.60 -33.21
N GLY A 335 8.38 -15.42 -33.89
CA GLY A 335 9.22 -16.44 -33.25
C GLY A 335 9.86 -15.90 -31.97
N LEU A 336 9.43 -16.42 -30.82
CA LEU A 336 9.83 -15.93 -29.51
C LEU A 336 11.30 -16.26 -29.27
N SER A 337 12.21 -15.40 -29.74
CA SER A 337 13.60 -15.45 -29.29
C SER A 337 13.65 -14.84 -27.90
N PHE A 338 13.35 -15.63 -26.87
CA PHE A 338 13.63 -15.24 -25.50
C PHE A 338 15.15 -15.20 -25.34
N ARG A 339 15.75 -14.00 -25.42
CA ARG A 339 17.05 -13.78 -24.78
C ARG A 339 16.77 -13.66 -23.29
N LEU A 340 17.09 -14.74 -22.57
CA LEU A 340 17.17 -14.72 -21.11
C LEU A 340 18.45 -13.95 -20.77
N ASP A 341 18.30 -12.67 -20.44
CA ASP A 341 19.33 -11.88 -19.74
C ASP A 341 19.16 -12.03 -18.22
#